data_AF-A0A7S3BNU6-F1
#
_entry.id   AF-A0A7S3BNU6-F1
#
_cell.length_a   1.000
_cell.length_b   1.000
_cell.length_c   1.000
_cell.angle_alpha   90.00
_cell.angle_beta   90.00
_cell.angle_gamma   90.00
#
_symmetry.space_group_name_H-M   'P 1'
#
loop_
_entity.id
_entity.type
_entity.pdbx_description
1 polymer ?
#
loop_
_entity_poly.entity_id
_entity_poly.type
_entity_poly.pdbx_seq_one_letter_code
_entity_poly.pdbx_strand_id
1 'polypeptide(L)'
;CGGILADRIGSLPRVSSPAALAVAITSPFVFFAMARPKALSLSQQQEASAPPIVYVPLLLLLVSLHGLSVGPLQAWFVLSLRSVSSRYSGLGVAYNLSAALMAGTTPLIATALVATPLGTVGAGGYLSLAAAVTGGTVFLSELYSPVRVEGHASGKALASSDANAERAPPCACDVVESTAQSAGMQSSLEMMP
;
A
#
# COMPACT_ATOMS: atom_id res chain seq x y z
N CYS A 1 -16.39 16.37 -8.68
CA CYS A 1 -15.38 17.36 -8.21
C CYS A 1 -14.20 16.76 -7.41
N GLY A 2 -13.84 15.48 -7.57
CA GLY A 2 -12.61 14.92 -6.96
C GLY A 2 -11.33 15.07 -7.80
N GLY A 3 -11.44 15.62 -9.02
CA GLY A 3 -10.34 15.65 -10.00
C GLY A 3 -9.16 16.56 -9.64
N ILE A 4 -9.39 17.67 -8.91
CA ILE A 4 -8.30 18.63 -8.63
C ILE A 4 -7.30 18.09 -7.61
N LEU A 5 -7.73 17.23 -6.67
CA LEU A 5 -6.82 16.53 -5.77
C LEU A 5 -6.09 15.40 -6.52
N ALA A 6 -6.76 14.76 -7.48
CA ALA A 6 -6.23 13.67 -8.28
C ALA A 6 -5.26 14.12 -9.40
N ASP A 7 -5.27 15.38 -9.81
CA ASP A 7 -4.26 15.93 -10.74
C ASP A 7 -2.99 16.40 -10.02
N ARG A 8 -3.02 16.57 -8.68
CA ARG A 8 -1.82 16.80 -7.84
C ARG A 8 -1.13 15.52 -7.39
N ILE A 9 -1.65 14.35 -7.79
CA ILE A 9 -1.17 12.99 -7.43
C ILE A 9 0.19 12.61 -8.02
N GLY A 10 0.80 13.45 -8.88
CA GLY A 10 2.24 13.36 -9.20
C GLY A 10 3.16 13.43 -7.97
N SER A 11 2.61 13.66 -6.77
CA SER A 11 3.29 13.66 -5.47
C SER A 11 3.02 12.43 -4.59
N LEU A 12 2.31 11.39 -5.07
CA LEU A 12 1.97 10.22 -4.23
C LEU A 12 3.18 9.58 -3.52
N PRO A 13 4.34 9.36 -4.18
CA PRO A 13 5.47 8.78 -3.48
C PRO A 13 6.14 9.80 -2.53
N ARG A 14 6.07 11.11 -2.82
CA ARG A 14 6.46 12.18 -1.89
C ARG A 14 5.68 12.19 -0.59
N VAL A 15 4.46 11.64 -0.56
CA VAL A 15 3.69 11.47 0.69
C VAL A 15 4.10 10.19 1.43
N SER A 16 4.47 9.15 0.69
CA SER A 16 4.87 7.87 1.29
C SER A 16 6.28 7.89 1.91
N SER A 17 7.22 8.65 1.36
CA SER A 17 8.60 8.73 1.87
C SER A 17 8.72 9.34 3.28
N PRO A 18 8.07 10.48 3.63
CA PRO A 18 8.09 10.98 5.00
C PRO A 18 7.34 10.04 5.97
N ALA A 19 6.29 9.36 5.51
CA ALA A 19 5.58 8.38 6.34
C ALA A 19 6.47 7.17 6.65
N ALA A 20 7.20 6.63 5.67
CA ALA A 20 8.18 5.56 5.86
C ALA A 20 9.32 5.99 6.80
N LEU A 21 9.81 7.22 6.67
CA LEU A 21 10.81 7.78 7.57
C LEU A 21 10.26 7.95 8.99
N ALA A 22 9.01 8.40 9.13
CA ALA A 22 8.36 8.51 10.43
C ALA A 22 8.24 7.14 11.11
N VAL A 23 7.89 6.08 10.37
CA VAL A 23 7.91 4.69 10.88
C VAL A 23 9.32 4.29 11.29
N ALA A 24 10.32 4.57 10.45
CA ALA A 24 11.72 4.24 10.75
C ALA A 24 12.20 4.92 12.05
N ILE A 25 11.85 6.19 12.26
CA ILE A 25 12.21 6.95 13.45
C ILE A 25 11.41 6.47 14.67
N THR A 26 10.10 6.27 14.55
CA THR A 26 9.22 5.98 15.70
C THR A 26 9.32 4.54 16.20
N SER A 27 9.52 3.56 15.30
CA SER A 27 9.60 2.14 15.65
C SER A 27 10.59 1.81 16.79
N PRO A 28 11.88 2.23 16.75
CA PRO A 28 12.82 1.89 17.82
C PRO A 28 12.40 2.50 19.16
N PHE A 29 11.76 3.67 19.20
CA PHE A 29 11.26 4.25 20.45
C PHE A 29 10.07 3.48 21.01
N VAL A 30 9.13 3.04 20.16
CA VAL A 30 7.98 2.23 20.59
C VAL A 30 8.46 0.90 21.18
N PHE A 31 9.37 0.22 20.50
CA PHE A 31 9.93 -1.03 20.99
C PHE A 31 10.85 -0.86 22.21
N PHE A 32 11.59 0.25 22.29
CA PHE A 32 12.36 0.59 23.48
C PHE A 32 11.45 0.88 24.69
N ALA A 33 10.31 1.56 24.48
CA ALA A 33 9.32 1.80 25.52
C ALA A 33 8.70 0.49 26.03
N MET A 34 8.47 -0.48 25.14
CA MET A 34 8.03 -1.84 25.50
C MET A 34 9.15 -2.68 26.14
N ALA A 35 10.41 -2.42 25.78
CA ALA A 35 11.59 -3.11 26.31
C ALA A 35 11.97 -2.67 27.72
N ARG A 36 11.51 -1.48 28.16
CA ARG A 36 11.93 -0.94 29.45
C ARG A 36 11.64 -1.96 30.55
N PRO A 37 12.70 -2.49 31.20
CA PRO A 37 12.54 -3.51 32.20
C PRO A 37 11.77 -2.92 33.39
N LYS A 38 11.08 -3.81 34.12
CA LYS A 38 10.53 -3.64 35.49
C LYS A 38 11.60 -3.21 36.53
N ALA A 39 12.74 -2.65 36.11
CA ALA A 39 13.93 -2.36 36.92
C ALA A 39 13.74 -1.21 37.92
N LEU A 40 12.61 -0.49 37.86
CA LEU A 40 12.25 0.57 38.82
C LEU A 40 11.21 0.10 39.87
N SER A 41 11.02 -1.21 40.01
CA SER A 41 10.16 -1.83 41.03
C SER A 41 10.90 -2.92 41.79
N LEU A 42 12.10 -2.60 42.31
CA LEU A 42 12.84 -3.48 43.22
C LEU A 42 12.25 -3.53 44.65
N SER A 43 11.17 -2.80 44.95
CA SER A 43 10.57 -2.77 46.30
C SER A 43 9.14 -3.31 46.41
N GLN A 44 8.49 -3.73 45.32
CA GLN A 44 7.13 -4.28 45.43
C GLN A 44 6.91 -5.39 44.40
N GLN A 45 6.96 -6.63 44.88
CA GLN A 45 6.83 -7.90 44.17
C GLN A 45 5.40 -8.16 43.66
N GLN A 46 4.71 -7.11 43.21
CA GLN A 46 3.44 -7.21 42.53
C GLN A 46 3.72 -7.06 41.04
N GLU A 47 3.49 -8.14 40.28
CA GLU A 47 3.48 -8.15 38.82
C GLU A 47 2.41 -7.19 38.26
N ALA A 48 2.59 -5.89 38.46
CA ALA A 48 1.91 -4.89 37.68
C ALA A 48 2.61 -4.90 36.31
N SER A 49 2.20 -5.84 35.45
CA SER A 49 2.28 -5.62 34.01
C SER A 49 1.78 -4.20 33.78
N ALA A 50 2.64 -3.31 33.30
CA ALA A 50 2.23 -1.95 32.98
C ALA A 50 0.92 -2.05 32.19
N PRO A 51 -0.14 -1.31 32.57
CA PRO A 51 -1.45 -1.52 31.99
C PRO A 51 -1.32 -1.37 30.48
N PRO A 52 -1.80 -2.37 29.70
CA PRO A 52 -1.60 -2.42 28.25
C PRO A 52 -2.07 -1.13 27.55
N ILE A 53 -2.94 -0.37 28.21
CA ILE A 53 -3.48 0.93 27.80
C ILE A 53 -2.42 1.98 27.45
N VAL A 54 -1.20 1.93 28.02
CA VAL A 54 -0.13 2.90 27.72
C VAL A 54 0.51 2.64 26.36
N TYR A 55 0.56 1.37 25.94
CA TYR A 55 1.19 0.98 24.66
C TYR A 55 0.21 1.04 23.48
N VAL A 56 -1.10 0.89 23.74
CA VAL A 56 -2.15 0.98 22.71
C VAL A 56 -2.04 2.25 21.84
N PRO A 57 -1.94 3.48 22.38
CA PRO A 57 -1.86 4.68 21.52
C PRO A 57 -0.57 4.71 20.68
N LEU A 58 0.55 4.19 21.19
CA LEU A 58 1.80 4.11 20.45
C LEU A 58 1.72 3.10 19.29
N LEU A 59 1.07 1.96 19.52
CA LEU A 59 0.82 0.96 18.49
C LEU A 59 -0.16 1.49 17.43
N LEU A 60 -1.24 2.17 17.85
CA LEU A 60 -2.18 2.80 16.94
C LEU A 60 -1.51 3.87 16.08
N LEU A 61 -0.63 4.68 16.66
CA LEU A 61 0.17 5.66 15.93
C LEU A 61 1.07 4.96 14.90
N LEU A 62 1.79 3.91 15.29
CA LEU A 62 2.68 3.16 14.39
C LEU A 62 1.91 2.52 13.23
N VAL A 63 0.76 1.89 13.51
CA VAL A 63 -0.12 1.29 12.49
C VAL A 63 -0.68 2.36 11.56
N SER A 64 -1.07 3.52 12.09
CA SER A 64 -1.56 4.64 11.28
C SER A 64 -0.48 5.21 10.36
N LEU A 65 0.73 5.42 10.87
CA LEU A 65 1.88 5.87 10.07
C LEU A 65 2.23 4.84 8.99
N HIS A 66 2.17 3.54 9.33
CA HIS A 66 2.36 2.48 8.35
C HIS A 66 1.29 2.51 7.26
N GLY A 67 0.01 2.64 7.62
CA GLY A 67 -1.09 2.78 6.66
C GLY A 67 -0.93 3.98 5.73
N LEU A 68 -0.49 5.12 6.26
CA LEU A 68 -0.18 6.32 5.49
C LEU A 68 0.99 6.14 4.52
N SER A 69 1.93 5.24 4.83
CA SER A 69 3.02 4.90 3.90
C SER A 69 2.58 3.92 2.80
N VAL A 70 1.79 2.89 3.15
CA VAL A 70 1.43 1.79 2.25
C VAL A 70 0.32 2.20 1.27
N GLY A 71 -0.68 2.97 1.71
CA GLY A 71 -1.83 3.34 0.88
C GLY A 71 -1.45 4.11 -0.39
N PRO A 72 -0.75 5.27 -0.29
CA PRO A 72 -0.30 6.03 -1.46
C PRO A 72 0.64 5.22 -2.38
N LEU A 73 1.45 4.33 -1.81
CA LEU A 73 2.38 3.48 -2.53
C LEU A 73 1.65 2.45 -3.40
N GLN A 74 0.59 1.81 -2.88
CA GLN A 74 -0.26 0.91 -3.68
C GLN A 74 -0.92 1.64 -4.85
N ALA A 75 -1.48 2.83 -4.62
CA ALA A 75 -2.06 3.65 -5.67
C ALA A 75 -1.03 4.04 -6.73
N TRP A 76 0.18 4.42 -6.32
CA TRP A 76 1.26 4.77 -7.22
C TRP A 76 1.71 3.60 -8.11
N PHE A 77 1.83 2.39 -7.55
CA PHE A 77 2.19 1.20 -8.34
C PHE A 77 1.16 0.88 -9.42
N VAL A 78 -0.14 0.99 -9.12
CA VAL A 78 -1.21 0.78 -10.11
C VAL A 78 -1.10 1.77 -11.27
N LEU A 79 -0.83 3.03 -10.97
CA LEU A 79 -0.73 4.10 -11.97
C LEU A 79 0.56 4.01 -12.81
N SER A 80 1.62 3.40 -12.27
CA SER A 80 2.93 3.32 -12.94
C SER A 80 3.03 2.24 -14.01
N LEU A 81 2.13 1.24 -14.01
CA LEU A 81 2.13 0.17 -15.00
C LEU A 81 1.45 0.61 -16.30
N ARG A 82 2.10 0.44 -17.45
CA ARG A 82 1.56 0.89 -18.75
C ARG A 82 0.34 0.10 -19.24
N SER A 83 0.32 -1.22 -19.03
CA SER A 83 -0.77 -2.08 -19.51
C SER A 83 -1.90 -2.18 -18.49
N VAL A 84 -3.12 -1.80 -18.90
CA VAL A 84 -4.31 -1.85 -18.05
C VAL A 84 -4.71 -3.30 -17.73
N SER A 85 -4.53 -4.22 -18.68
CA SER A 85 -4.95 -5.62 -18.53
C SER A 85 -4.11 -6.41 -17.53
N SER A 86 -2.85 -6.02 -17.32
CA SER A 86 -1.93 -6.73 -16.42
C SER A 86 -1.67 -6.00 -15.09
N ARG A 87 -2.23 -4.80 -14.89
CA ARG A 87 -2.03 -3.97 -13.69
C ARG A 87 -2.34 -4.72 -12.40
N TYR A 88 -3.55 -5.25 -12.31
CA TYR A 88 -4.04 -5.89 -11.09
C TYR A 88 -3.40 -7.26 -10.85
N SER A 89 -3.19 -8.06 -11.91
CA SER A 89 -2.54 -9.37 -11.79
C SER A 89 -1.06 -9.23 -11.41
N GLY A 90 -0.34 -8.32 -12.05
CA GLY A 90 1.08 -8.06 -11.73
C GLY A 90 1.25 -7.56 -10.30
N LEU A 91 0.42 -6.61 -9.87
CA LEU A 91 0.44 -6.10 -8.49
C LEU A 91 0.05 -7.18 -7.49
N GLY A 92 -0.98 -7.98 -7.77
CA GLY A 92 -1.42 -9.07 -6.90
C GLY A 92 -0.33 -10.12 -6.72
N VAL A 93 0.35 -10.55 -7.79
CA VAL A 93 1.45 -11.51 -7.71
C VAL A 93 2.63 -10.93 -6.96
N ALA A 94 3.06 -9.71 -7.30
CA ALA A 94 4.19 -9.06 -6.63
C ALA A 94 3.92 -8.83 -5.13
N TYR A 95 2.71 -8.39 -4.78
CA TYR A 95 2.30 -8.16 -3.40
C TYR A 95 2.27 -9.46 -2.60
N ASN A 96 1.58 -10.50 -3.09
CA ASN A 96 1.47 -11.76 -2.36
C ASN A 96 2.82 -12.47 -2.22
N LEU A 97 3.65 -12.45 -3.28
CA LEU A 97 4.99 -13.03 -3.23
C LEU A 97 5.87 -12.28 -2.22
N SER A 98 5.84 -10.95 -2.22
CA SER A 98 6.59 -10.14 -1.27
C SER A 98 6.09 -10.32 0.16
N ALA A 99 4.77 -10.40 0.36
CA ALA A 99 4.17 -10.66 1.66
C ALA A 99 4.56 -12.04 2.19
N ALA A 100 4.48 -13.08 1.36
CA ALA A 100 4.88 -14.43 1.76
C ALA A 100 6.37 -14.50 2.17
N LEU A 101 7.25 -13.90 1.37
CA LEU A 101 8.69 -13.93 1.63
C LEU A 101 9.08 -13.03 2.81
N MET A 102 8.63 -11.79 2.84
CA MET A 102 9.09 -10.78 3.81
C MET A 102 8.21 -10.70 5.05
N ALA A 103 6.89 -10.67 4.89
CA ALA A 103 5.99 -10.64 6.06
C ALA A 103 6.00 -11.97 6.81
N GLY A 104 6.15 -13.10 6.10
CA GLY A 104 6.29 -14.42 6.72
C GLY A 104 7.59 -14.61 7.50
N THR A 105 8.69 -14.01 7.05
CA THR A 105 10.00 -14.11 7.73
C THR A 105 10.19 -13.08 8.85
N THR A 106 9.46 -11.97 8.80
CA THR A 106 9.49 -10.92 9.83
C THR A 106 9.28 -11.44 11.26
N PRO A 107 8.25 -12.26 11.58
CA PRO A 107 8.09 -12.79 12.93
C PRO A 107 9.25 -13.72 13.34
N LEU A 108 9.81 -14.51 12.42
CA LEU A 108 10.96 -15.37 12.71
C LEU A 108 12.20 -14.55 13.07
N ILE A 109 12.48 -13.49 12.31
CA ILE A 109 13.60 -12.57 12.58
C ILE A 109 13.37 -11.82 13.90
N ALA A 110 12.15 -11.33 14.13
CA ALA A 110 11.80 -10.65 15.37
C ALA A 110 11.99 -11.55 16.59
N THR A 111 11.50 -12.80 16.53
CA THR A 111 11.70 -13.78 17.61
C THR A 111 13.18 -14.10 17.82
N ALA A 112 13.95 -14.28 16.74
CA ALA A 112 15.39 -14.51 16.84
C ALA A 112 16.11 -13.33 17.50
N LEU A 113 15.77 -12.08 17.13
CA LEU A 113 16.35 -10.87 17.71
C LEU A 113 15.98 -10.70 19.19
N VAL A 114 14.74 -11.02 19.55
CA VAL A 114 14.28 -10.99 20.95
C VAL A 114 15.04 -11.99 21.82
N ALA A 115 15.47 -13.12 21.27
CA ALA A 115 16.30 -14.11 21.97
C ALA A 115 17.76 -13.66 22.18
N THR A 116 18.22 -12.60 21.50
CA THR A 116 19.56 -12.04 21.68
C THR A 116 19.61 -11.06 22.87
N PRO A 117 20.80 -10.62 23.32
CA PRO A 117 20.93 -9.58 24.36
C PRO A 117 20.27 -8.24 24.02
N LEU A 118 19.93 -8.00 22.75
CA LEU A 118 19.20 -6.79 22.32
C LEU A 118 17.71 -6.82 22.72
N GLY A 119 17.15 -8.01 22.97
CA GLY A 119 15.74 -8.17 23.34
C GLY A 119 14.76 -7.55 22.33
N THR A 120 13.66 -7.01 22.82
CA THR A 120 12.63 -6.34 22.01
C THR A 120 13.13 -5.07 21.30
N VAL A 121 14.19 -4.44 21.80
CA VAL A 121 14.84 -3.31 21.11
C VAL A 121 15.43 -3.75 19.77
N GLY A 122 15.99 -4.96 19.71
CA GLY A 122 16.50 -5.55 18.47
C GLY A 122 15.42 -5.65 17.39
N ALA A 123 14.22 -6.10 17.74
CA ALA A 123 13.09 -6.18 16.82
C ALA A 123 12.65 -4.79 16.30
N GLY A 124 12.64 -3.77 17.17
CA GLY A 124 12.38 -2.39 16.76
C GLY A 124 13.45 -1.83 15.81
N GLY A 125 14.72 -2.14 16.05
CA GLY A 125 15.82 -1.79 15.16
C GLY A 125 15.71 -2.43 13.78
N TYR A 126 15.31 -3.71 13.72
CA TYR A 126 15.05 -4.38 12.45
C TYR A 126 13.91 -3.72 11.65
N LEU A 127 12.79 -3.42 12.32
CA LEU A 127 11.66 -2.72 11.69
C LEU A 127 12.04 -1.31 11.23
N SER A 128 12.86 -0.60 12.00
CA SER A 128 13.42 0.70 11.63
C SER A 128 14.22 0.63 10.34
N LEU A 129 15.14 -0.35 10.25
CA LEU A 129 15.97 -0.56 9.07
C LEU A 129 15.11 -0.93 7.84
N ALA A 130 14.15 -1.84 8.00
CA ALA A 130 13.25 -2.23 6.92
C ALA A 130 12.42 -1.04 6.39
N ALA A 131 11.92 -0.18 7.29
CA ALA A 131 11.21 1.04 6.93
C ALA A 131 12.12 2.04 6.21
N ALA A 132 13.37 2.22 6.68
CA ALA A 132 14.34 3.09 6.03
C ALA A 132 14.71 2.62 4.62
N VAL A 133 14.94 1.31 4.43
CA VAL A 133 15.20 0.70 3.12
C VAL A 133 14.01 0.91 2.19
N THR A 134 12.79 0.73 2.69
CA THR A 134 11.56 0.98 1.92
C THR A 134 11.46 2.44 1.48
N GLY A 135 11.60 3.37 2.43
CA GLY A 135 11.57 4.81 2.14
C GLY A 135 12.67 5.23 1.15
N GLY A 136 13.88 4.71 1.30
CA GLY A 136 15.00 4.95 0.39
C GLY A 136 14.75 4.40 -1.01
N THR A 137 14.17 3.21 -1.13
CA THR A 137 13.83 2.59 -2.43
C THR A 137 12.78 3.43 -3.17
N VAL A 138 11.75 3.89 -2.46
CA VAL A 138 10.71 4.75 -3.04
C VAL A 138 11.30 6.08 -3.48
N PHE A 139 12.11 6.71 -2.63
CA PHE A 139 12.79 7.96 -2.96
C PHE A 139 13.69 7.81 -4.20
N LEU A 140 14.44 6.72 -4.30
CA LEU A 140 15.29 6.43 -5.44
C LEU A 140 14.48 6.18 -6.72
N SER A 141 13.35 5.48 -6.60
CA SER A 141 12.44 5.26 -7.72
C SER A 141 11.86 6.57 -8.28
N GLU A 142 11.58 7.55 -7.42
CA GLU A 142 11.15 8.89 -7.87
C GLU A 142 12.26 9.61 -8.65
N LEU A 143 13.52 9.47 -8.22
CA LEU A 143 14.65 10.12 -8.88
C LEU A 143 14.88 9.57 -10.29
N TYR A 144 14.73 8.26 -10.49
CA TYR A 144 15.06 7.62 -11.78
C TYR A 144 13.88 7.46 -12.74
N SER A 145 12.64 7.45 -12.25
CA SER A 145 11.45 7.23 -13.09
C SER A 145 10.37 8.27 -12.79
N PRO A 146 10.58 9.54 -13.17
CA PRO A 146 9.51 10.51 -13.10
C PRO A 146 8.36 10.02 -13.98
N VAL A 147 7.21 9.79 -13.36
CA VAL A 147 5.98 9.40 -14.08
C VAL A 147 5.65 10.53 -15.05
N ARG A 148 6.02 10.33 -16.32
CA ARG A 148 5.55 11.21 -17.40
C ARG A 148 4.09 10.90 -17.58
N VAL A 149 3.25 11.71 -16.96
CA VAL A 149 1.86 11.83 -17.40
C VAL A 149 1.98 12.38 -18.83
N GLU A 150 1.90 11.50 -19.83
CA GLU A 150 1.71 11.90 -21.22
C GLU A 150 0.32 12.53 -21.30
N GLY A 151 0.23 13.76 -20.80
CA GLY A 151 -0.97 14.55 -20.81
C GLY A 151 -1.32 14.80 -22.25
N HIS A 152 -2.46 14.23 -22.68
CA HIS A 152 -3.51 14.72 -23.58
C HIS A 152 -3.20 15.71 -24.74
N ALA A 153 -1.94 16.01 -25.05
CA ALA A 153 -1.53 16.78 -26.22
C ALA A 153 -1.76 16.00 -27.51
N SER A 154 -1.96 14.68 -27.41
CA SER A 154 -2.40 13.82 -28.53
C SER A 154 -3.86 14.05 -28.94
N GLY A 155 -4.62 14.92 -28.25
CA GLY A 155 -5.96 15.31 -28.69
C GLY A 155 -5.98 16.41 -29.78
N LYS A 156 -4.88 17.14 -29.98
CA LYS A 156 -4.84 18.23 -30.98
C LYS A 156 -4.25 17.81 -32.33
N ALA A 157 -3.50 16.70 -32.38
CA ALA A 157 -2.96 16.18 -33.64
C ALA A 157 -3.99 15.32 -34.42
N LEU A 158 -4.98 14.73 -33.74
CA LEU A 158 -6.06 13.98 -34.39
C LEU A 158 -7.23 14.88 -34.84
N ALA A 159 -7.50 15.99 -34.14
CA ALA A 159 -8.52 16.95 -34.56
C ALA A 159 -8.19 17.69 -35.88
N SER A 160 -6.94 17.67 -36.35
CA SER A 160 -6.58 18.17 -37.69
C SER A 160 -6.57 17.11 -38.78
N SER A 161 -6.74 15.82 -38.44
CA SER A 161 -6.81 14.72 -39.41
C SER A 161 -8.26 14.31 -39.74
N ASP A 162 -9.24 14.74 -38.94
CA ASP A 162 -10.66 14.45 -39.18
C ASP A 162 -11.38 15.51 -40.03
N ALA A 163 -10.74 16.64 -40.34
CA ALA A 163 -11.28 17.61 -41.30
C ALA A 163 -11.24 17.12 -42.76
N ASN A 164 -10.74 15.90 -43.02
CA ASN A 164 -10.66 15.32 -44.36
C ASN A 164 -11.29 13.91 -44.47
N ALA A 165 -11.98 13.43 -43.42
CA ALA A 165 -12.57 12.08 -43.37
C ALA A 165 -14.11 12.07 -43.51
N GLU A 166 -14.72 13.16 -44.00
CA GLU A 166 -16.14 13.20 -44.34
C GLU A 166 -16.39 12.55 -45.71
N ARG A 167 -16.18 11.23 -45.81
CA ARG A 167 -16.71 10.32 -46.84
C ARG A 167 -16.39 8.86 -46.50
N ALA A 168 -16.99 8.33 -45.45
CA ALA A 168 -17.12 6.89 -45.27
C ALA A 168 -18.60 6.54 -45.02
N PRO A 169 -19.15 5.53 -45.72
CA PRO A 169 -20.55 5.14 -45.60
C PRO A 169 -20.85 4.48 -44.24
N PRO A 170 -22.12 4.53 -43.78
CA PRO A 170 -22.53 3.94 -42.51
C PRO A 170 -22.38 2.41 -42.56
N CYS A 171 -21.45 1.87 -41.79
CA CYS A 171 -21.42 0.44 -41.49
C CYS A 171 -22.42 0.13 -40.38
N ALA A 172 -23.50 -0.51 -40.78
CA ALA A 172 -24.52 -1.10 -39.94
C ALA A 172 -23.90 -2.10 -38.95
N CYS A 173 -23.94 -1.75 -37.66
CA CYS A 173 -23.84 -2.68 -36.54
C CYS A 173 -24.83 -2.23 -35.45
N ASP A 174 -26.04 -1.88 -35.87
CA ASP A 174 -27.21 -2.23 -35.06
C ASP A 174 -27.39 -3.75 -35.16
N VAL A 175 -27.97 -4.35 -34.11
CA VAL A 175 -28.31 -5.79 -33.99
C VAL A 175 -27.21 -6.67 -33.37
N VAL A 176 -26.91 -6.51 -32.07
CA VAL A 176 -26.81 -7.64 -31.11
C VAL A 176 -27.07 -7.14 -29.67
N GLU A 177 -28.22 -6.54 -29.40
CA GLU A 177 -28.65 -6.26 -28.01
C GLU A 177 -30.13 -6.63 -27.84
N SER A 178 -30.46 -7.92 -27.95
CA SER A 178 -31.75 -8.45 -27.48
C SER A 178 -31.79 -9.98 -27.42
N THR A 179 -30.93 -10.65 -26.63
CA THR A 179 -31.16 -12.09 -26.35
C THR A 179 -30.59 -12.65 -25.04
N ALA A 180 -29.96 -11.85 -24.16
CA ALA A 180 -29.38 -12.38 -22.92
C ALA A 180 -30.21 -12.09 -21.64
N GLN A 181 -31.42 -11.53 -21.75
CA GLN A 181 -32.22 -11.13 -20.58
C GLN A 181 -33.41 -12.07 -20.27
N SER A 182 -33.46 -13.28 -20.86
CA SER A 182 -34.63 -14.18 -20.71
C SER A 182 -34.34 -15.59 -20.17
N ALA A 183 -33.11 -15.92 -19.75
CA ALA A 183 -32.84 -17.28 -19.27
C ALA A 183 -31.91 -17.30 -18.04
N GLY A 184 -32.49 -17.42 -16.86
CA GLY A 184 -31.82 -18.05 -15.72
C GLY A 184 -31.55 -17.16 -14.51
N MET A 185 -32.58 -16.93 -13.69
CA MET A 185 -32.43 -16.99 -12.22
C MET A 185 -33.81 -17.13 -11.54
N GLN A 186 -34.51 -18.22 -11.89
CA GLN A 186 -35.51 -18.87 -11.05
C GLN A 186 -34.96 -20.24 -10.63
N SER A 187 -34.11 -20.26 -9.60
CA SER A 187 -33.65 -21.42 -8.81
C SER A 187 -32.47 -20.91 -7.99
N SER A 188 -32.40 -20.96 -6.67
CA SER A 188 -33.03 -21.86 -5.75
C SER A 188 -33.26 -21.11 -4.44
N LEU A 189 -34.52 -21.03 -4.06
CA LEU A 189 -34.99 -20.65 -2.75
C LEU A 189 -35.72 -21.89 -2.24
N GLU A 190 -34.96 -22.89 -1.79
CA GLU A 190 -35.56 -24.04 -1.10
C GLU A 190 -34.52 -24.82 -0.28
N MET A 191 -34.99 -25.21 0.91
CA MET A 191 -34.42 -26.16 1.87
C MET A 191 -33.20 -25.68 2.67
N MET A 192 -33.16 -25.73 4.00
CA MET A 192 -34.00 -26.21 5.12
C MET A 192 -32.98 -26.33 6.29
N PRO A 193 -33.36 -26.76 7.49
CA PRO A 193 -34.22 -26.13 8.50
C PRO A 193 -33.41 -25.52 9.67
#